data_AF-A0A9E3Q027-F1
#
_entry.id   AF-A0A9E3Q027-F1
#
_cell.length_a   1.000
_cell.length_b   1.000
_cell.length_c   1.000
_cell.angle_alpha   90.00
_cell.angle_beta   90.00
_cell.angle_gamma   90.00
#
_symmetry.space_group_name_H-M   'P 1'
#
loop_
_entity.id
_entity.type
_entity.pdbx_description
1 polymer ?
#
loop_
_entity_poly.entity_id
_entity_poly.type
_entity_poly.pdbx_seq_one_letter_code
_entity_poly.pdbx_strand_id
1 'polypeptide(L)'
;MQPEPSVLLRPLLAAAAAGVLLGPWPGARAEGIPEPDLVWYGTVVRHDAGPPVRLTAGTLSWTLKVAGAPARTVSLALTNLHDQFSYVLRLRCEAPMAGAPLSNDALPMVEPAVAVDRATVTLNGQPLSLAAAPGSFVLSPERRGRVERVDLVFAGSLADSDGDGLPDVWEEQYFPGGNAHPDEDPDGDGLTNLEEYLAGTDPTDPNSLFAIVSVARGPAGFTVRWSSAGGRRYRVLRAAELRPDGAGFAVVGSGLEATPPLNSYLDGTANPAGTYFYRIQLDP
;
A
#
# COMPACT_ATOMS: atom_id res chain seq x y z
N MET A 1 8.53 26.41 71.45
CA MET A 1 8.44 25.00 71.01
C MET A 1 6.96 24.65 71.04
N GLN A 2 6.26 24.87 69.92
CA GLN A 2 4.81 24.65 69.83
C GLN A 2 4.55 23.27 69.24
N PRO A 3 3.76 22.41 69.91
CA PRO A 3 3.23 21.19 69.31
C PRO A 3 1.90 21.49 68.58
N GLU A 4 1.77 20.95 67.37
CA GLU A 4 0.52 21.01 66.60
C GLU A 4 -0.55 20.10 67.21
N PRO A 5 -1.82 20.53 67.28
CA PRO A 5 -2.93 19.67 67.63
C PRO A 5 -3.66 19.13 66.40
N SER A 6 -3.78 17.80 66.35
CA SER A 6 -4.65 17.04 65.46
C SER A 6 -6.13 17.38 65.68
N VAL A 7 -6.93 17.40 64.61
CA VAL A 7 -8.40 17.46 64.67
C VAL A 7 -8.99 16.17 64.11
N LEU A 8 -9.83 15.52 64.93
CA LEU A 8 -10.74 14.44 64.55
C LEU A 8 -12.11 14.73 65.20
N LEU A 9 -13.19 14.80 64.40
CA LEU A 9 -14.61 14.54 64.74
C LEU A 9 -15.46 14.84 63.46
N ARG A 10 -15.99 13.85 62.71
CA ARG A 10 -17.30 13.10 62.81
C ARG A 10 -18.55 14.03 62.70
N PRO A 11 -19.75 13.65 62.18
CA PRO A 11 -20.34 12.29 62.07
C PRO A 11 -21.36 11.99 60.90
N LEU A 12 -21.93 10.77 60.93
CA LEU A 12 -23.32 10.33 60.62
C LEU A 12 -23.93 10.50 59.20
N LEU A 13 -24.26 9.38 58.53
CA LEU A 13 -25.62 8.80 58.46
C LEU A 13 -25.69 7.61 57.47
N ALA A 14 -26.48 6.60 57.84
CA ALA A 14 -26.78 5.41 57.05
C ALA A 14 -27.86 5.68 55.99
N ALA A 15 -27.82 4.98 54.84
CA ALA A 15 -28.98 4.30 54.24
C ALA A 15 -28.68 3.63 52.88
N ALA A 16 -29.35 2.49 52.70
CA ALA A 16 -29.79 1.86 51.46
C ALA A 16 -28.77 1.14 50.56
N ALA A 17 -28.78 -0.19 50.68
CA ALA A 17 -28.40 -1.11 49.62
C ALA A 17 -29.32 -0.92 48.40
N ALA A 18 -28.74 -0.62 47.24
CA ALA A 18 -29.38 -0.78 45.96
C ALA A 18 -28.58 -1.81 45.17
N GLY A 19 -29.13 -3.03 45.07
CA GLY A 19 -28.64 -4.02 44.12
C GLY A 19 -28.84 -3.46 42.71
N VAL A 20 -27.75 -3.11 42.04
CA VAL A 20 -27.78 -2.79 40.61
C VAL A 20 -27.91 -4.12 39.87
N LEU A 21 -29.14 -4.48 39.53
CA LEU A 21 -29.42 -5.40 38.44
C LEU A 21 -28.89 -4.75 37.16
N LEU A 22 -27.74 -5.24 36.67
CA LEU A 22 -27.23 -4.92 35.34
C LEU A 22 -28.21 -5.49 34.31
N GLY A 23 -29.16 -4.66 33.87
CA GLY A 23 -29.94 -4.93 32.67
C GLY A 23 -29.03 -4.87 31.44
N PRO A 24 -29.28 -5.69 30.41
CA PRO A 24 -28.45 -5.69 29.20
C PRO A 24 -28.50 -4.33 28.53
N TRP A 25 -27.32 -3.75 28.28
CA TRP A 25 -27.13 -2.51 27.53
C TRP A 25 -27.75 -2.67 26.14
N PRO A 26 -28.69 -1.81 25.69
CA PRO A 26 -29.22 -1.91 24.35
C PRO A 26 -28.14 -1.45 23.36
N GLY A 27 -27.64 -2.38 22.54
CA GLY A 27 -26.80 -2.05 21.37
C GLY A 27 -25.41 -2.69 21.32
N ALA A 28 -24.92 -3.28 22.41
CA ALA A 28 -23.73 -4.13 22.34
C ALA A 28 -24.17 -5.54 21.89
N ARG A 29 -24.07 -5.84 20.59
CA ARG A 29 -24.01 -7.23 20.18
C ARG A 29 -22.77 -7.81 20.87
N ALA A 30 -22.94 -8.86 21.66
CA ALA A 30 -21.79 -9.60 22.16
C ALA A 30 -21.06 -10.15 20.92
N GLU A 31 -19.82 -9.69 20.70
CA GLU A 31 -18.92 -10.23 19.68
C GLU A 31 -18.18 -11.45 20.27
N GLY A 32 -17.39 -12.16 19.45
CA GLY A 32 -16.58 -13.28 19.93
C GLY A 32 -15.57 -12.87 21.00
N ILE A 33 -14.95 -13.86 21.65
CA ILE A 33 -13.85 -13.61 22.61
C ILE A 33 -12.61 -13.23 21.80
N PRO A 34 -12.01 -12.04 22.01
CA PRO A 34 -10.80 -11.64 21.30
C PRO A 34 -9.64 -12.60 21.55
N GLU A 35 -8.98 -13.04 20.48
CA GLU A 35 -7.79 -13.88 20.48
C GLU A 35 -6.60 -13.11 19.90
N PRO A 36 -5.34 -13.49 20.21
CA PRO A 36 -4.18 -12.86 19.61
C PRO A 36 -4.20 -12.95 18.08
N ASP A 37 -4.07 -11.81 17.42
CA ASP A 37 -4.03 -11.69 15.95
C ASP A 37 -2.97 -12.57 15.32
N LEU A 38 -3.26 -13.10 14.13
CA LEU A 38 -2.20 -13.59 13.25
C LEU A 38 -1.53 -12.41 12.56
N VAL A 39 -0.22 -12.49 12.38
CA VAL A 39 0.55 -11.42 11.74
C VAL A 39 1.26 -11.97 10.51
N TRP A 40 0.98 -11.39 9.35
CA TRP A 40 1.70 -11.65 8.11
C TRP A 40 2.55 -10.44 7.74
N TYR A 41 3.76 -10.69 7.25
CA TYR A 41 4.64 -9.64 6.75
C TYR A 41 5.42 -10.15 5.54
N GLY A 42 5.85 -9.27 4.66
CA GLY A 42 6.66 -9.70 3.52
C GLY A 42 6.91 -8.62 2.50
N THR A 43 7.54 -9.02 1.40
CA THR A 43 7.78 -8.16 0.24
C THR A 43 6.71 -8.37 -0.81
N VAL A 44 6.30 -7.30 -1.47
CA VAL A 44 5.59 -7.36 -2.74
C VAL A 44 6.59 -6.96 -3.82
N VAL A 45 6.87 -7.87 -4.74
CA VAL A 45 7.91 -7.68 -5.75
C VAL A 45 7.30 -7.71 -7.13
N ARG A 46 7.69 -6.73 -7.95
CA ARG A 46 7.52 -6.76 -9.39
C ARG A 46 8.81 -7.31 -9.98
N HIS A 47 8.71 -8.40 -10.74
CA HIS A 47 9.79 -8.85 -11.58
C HIS A 47 9.57 -8.21 -12.94
N ASP A 48 10.31 -7.15 -13.26
CA ASP A 48 10.38 -6.57 -14.61
C ASP A 48 11.47 -7.29 -15.43
N ALA A 49 11.73 -6.88 -16.68
CA ALA A 49 12.88 -7.37 -17.46
C ALA A 49 14.27 -7.06 -16.83
N GLY A 50 14.29 -6.43 -15.65
CA GLY A 50 15.46 -6.11 -14.84
C GLY A 50 15.44 -6.75 -13.45
N PRO A 51 16.27 -6.26 -12.51
CA PRO A 51 16.29 -6.78 -11.14
C PRO A 51 14.93 -6.58 -10.45
N PRO A 52 14.52 -7.51 -9.57
CA PRO A 52 13.24 -7.43 -8.87
C PRO A 52 13.10 -6.12 -8.11
N VAL A 53 11.97 -5.43 -8.32
CA VAL A 53 11.65 -4.15 -7.68
C VAL A 53 10.66 -4.38 -6.55
N ARG A 54 11.05 -4.04 -5.32
CA ARG A 54 10.14 -4.08 -4.16
C ARG A 54 9.20 -2.89 -4.19
N LEU A 55 7.91 -3.16 -4.13
CA LEU A 55 6.87 -2.13 -4.05
C LEU A 55 6.58 -1.76 -2.59
N THR A 56 6.44 -0.48 -2.31
CA THR A 56 6.19 0.05 -0.95
C THR A 56 5.01 1.03 -0.90
N ALA A 57 4.22 1.08 -1.97
CA ALA A 57 3.02 1.92 -2.09
C ALA A 57 1.93 1.17 -2.88
N GLY A 58 0.66 1.55 -2.69
CA GLY A 58 -0.53 0.88 -3.23
C GLY A 58 -1.35 0.19 -2.16
N THR A 59 -2.55 -0.27 -2.51
CA THR A 59 -3.49 -0.94 -1.59
C THR A 59 -3.45 -2.44 -1.82
N LEU A 60 -2.90 -3.18 -0.86
CA LEU A 60 -2.94 -4.64 -0.81
C LEU A 60 -4.29 -5.09 -0.26
N SER A 61 -4.97 -6.00 -0.95
CA SER A 61 -6.24 -6.57 -0.51
C SER A 61 -6.19 -8.09 -0.55
N TRP A 62 -6.61 -8.73 0.55
CA TRP A 62 -6.64 -10.17 0.68
C TRP A 62 -8.07 -10.65 0.86
N THR A 63 -8.49 -11.65 0.09
CA THR A 63 -9.76 -12.35 0.29
C THR A 63 -9.50 -13.76 0.83
N LEU A 64 -9.82 -13.96 2.10
CA LEU A 64 -9.63 -15.22 2.82
C LEU A 64 -10.93 -16.04 2.76
N LYS A 65 -10.87 -17.25 2.21
CA LYS A 65 -12.04 -18.15 2.21
C LYS A 65 -11.91 -19.13 3.37
N VAL A 66 -12.71 -18.92 4.40
CA VAL A 66 -12.74 -19.75 5.59
C VAL A 66 -13.70 -20.92 5.36
N ALA A 67 -13.25 -22.16 5.56
CA ALA A 67 -14.09 -23.33 5.34
C ALA A 67 -15.33 -23.30 6.26
N GLY A 68 -16.52 -23.36 5.65
CA GLY A 68 -17.79 -23.32 6.39
C GLY A 68 -18.23 -21.94 6.86
N ALA A 69 -17.56 -20.86 6.45
CA ALA A 69 -17.92 -19.49 6.79
C ALA A 69 -17.81 -18.54 5.57
N PRO A 70 -18.44 -17.34 5.61
CA PRO A 70 -18.27 -16.34 4.56
C PRO A 70 -16.81 -15.89 4.41
N ALA A 71 -16.43 -15.52 3.19
CA ALA A 71 -15.11 -14.97 2.93
C ALA A 71 -14.88 -13.66 3.72
N ARG A 72 -13.62 -13.38 4.04
CA ARG A 72 -13.17 -12.19 4.76
C ARG A 72 -12.23 -11.40 3.87
N THR A 73 -12.50 -10.11 3.70
CA THR A 73 -11.60 -9.23 2.96
C THR A 73 -10.88 -8.31 3.93
N VAL A 74 -9.55 -8.24 3.82
CA VAL A 74 -8.72 -7.33 4.61
C VAL A 74 -7.81 -6.56 3.68
N SER A 75 -7.75 -5.24 3.86
CA SER A 75 -6.97 -4.36 3.00
C SER A 75 -6.07 -3.43 3.81
N LEU A 76 -4.89 -3.11 3.26
CA LEU A 76 -3.97 -2.15 3.82
C LEU A 76 -3.15 -1.44 2.73
N ALA A 77 -2.63 -0.27 3.05
CA ALA A 77 -1.62 0.37 2.23
C ALA A 77 -0.26 -0.33 2.43
N LEU A 78 0.47 -0.56 1.34
CA LEU A 78 1.89 -0.90 1.41
C LEU A 78 2.66 0.25 2.06
N THR A 79 3.76 -0.07 2.71
CA THR A 79 4.62 0.90 3.38
C THR A 79 6.06 0.40 3.37
N ASN A 80 7.01 1.31 3.25
CA ASN A 80 8.42 0.94 3.39
C ASN A 80 8.74 0.64 4.87
N LEU A 81 9.06 -0.60 5.18
CA LEU A 81 9.39 -1.04 6.53
C LEU A 81 10.88 -1.36 6.62
N HIS A 82 11.65 -0.38 7.09
CA HIS A 82 13.10 -0.49 7.31
C HIS A 82 13.88 -0.95 6.07
N ASP A 83 13.45 -0.55 4.88
CA ASP A 83 14.01 -0.97 3.59
C ASP A 83 14.07 -2.48 3.37
N GLN A 84 13.22 -3.24 4.08
CA GLN A 84 13.22 -4.70 4.05
C GLN A 84 11.87 -5.28 3.60
N PHE A 85 10.76 -4.71 4.06
CA PHE A 85 9.43 -5.25 3.79
C PHE A 85 8.46 -4.21 3.21
N SER A 86 7.45 -4.72 2.53
CA SER A 86 6.40 -3.93 1.87
C SER A 86 5.16 -3.79 2.73
N TYR A 87 4.91 -4.71 3.67
CA TYR A 87 3.70 -4.70 4.47
C TYR A 87 3.82 -5.52 5.77
N VAL A 88 2.95 -5.17 6.73
CA VAL A 88 2.60 -6.00 7.90
C VAL A 88 1.08 -5.97 8.01
N LEU A 89 0.45 -7.13 7.81
CA LEU A 89 -0.99 -7.36 7.91
C LEU A 89 -1.30 -8.06 9.23
N ARG A 90 -2.26 -7.54 9.99
CA ARG A 90 -2.81 -8.20 11.17
C ARG A 90 -4.19 -8.74 10.86
N LEU A 91 -4.42 -10.01 11.17
CA LEU A 91 -5.68 -10.68 10.98
C LEU A 91 -6.32 -10.88 12.35
N ARG A 92 -7.40 -10.13 12.60
CA ARG A 92 -8.16 -10.22 13.84
C ARG A 92 -8.69 -11.64 14.02
N CYS A 93 -8.53 -12.17 15.22
CA CYS A 93 -8.97 -13.51 15.56
C CYS A 93 -9.92 -13.48 16.75
N GLU A 94 -10.93 -14.34 16.72
CA GLU A 94 -11.89 -14.48 17.82
C GLU A 94 -12.29 -15.93 18.04
N ALA A 95 -12.40 -16.33 19.31
CA ALA A 95 -13.05 -17.58 19.68
C ALA A 95 -14.56 -17.37 19.78
N PRO A 96 -15.39 -18.31 19.30
CA PRO A 96 -16.84 -18.19 19.36
C PRO A 96 -17.31 -18.23 20.82
N MET A 97 -18.30 -17.41 21.13
CA MET A 97 -18.98 -17.41 22.41
C MET A 97 -20.46 -17.76 22.20
N ALA A 98 -21.03 -18.59 23.08
CA ALA A 98 -22.41 -19.03 22.94
C ALA A 98 -23.37 -17.82 22.94
N GLY A 99 -24.18 -17.71 21.89
CA GLY A 99 -25.13 -16.59 21.71
C GLY A 99 -24.52 -15.30 21.18
N ALA A 100 -23.23 -15.30 20.84
CA ALA A 100 -22.49 -14.14 20.33
C ALA A 100 -21.84 -14.48 18.97
N PRO A 101 -22.23 -13.81 17.87
CA PRO A 101 -21.56 -13.98 16.59
C PRO A 101 -20.14 -13.41 16.65
N LEU A 102 -19.24 -13.93 15.81
CA LEU A 102 -17.94 -13.32 15.58
C LEU A 102 -18.09 -11.96 14.89
N SER A 103 -17.12 -11.06 15.09
CA SER A 103 -17.05 -9.83 14.31
C SER A 103 -16.90 -10.12 12.83
N ASN A 104 -17.36 -9.18 12.00
CA ASN A 104 -17.41 -9.35 10.54
C ASN A 104 -16.02 -9.52 9.90
N ASP A 105 -14.98 -8.96 10.53
CA ASP A 105 -13.59 -8.97 10.11
C ASP A 105 -12.74 -10.02 10.85
N ALA A 106 -13.31 -10.70 11.86
CA ALA A 106 -12.60 -11.67 12.66
C ALA A 106 -12.56 -13.06 12.00
N LEU A 107 -11.42 -13.73 12.15
CA LEU A 107 -11.20 -15.13 11.82
C LEU A 107 -11.55 -16.03 13.02
N PRO A 108 -12.24 -17.17 12.80
CA PRO A 108 -12.66 -18.07 13.87
C PRO A 108 -11.48 -18.87 14.43
N MET A 109 -11.19 -18.71 15.71
CA MET A 109 -10.25 -19.53 16.46
C MET A 109 -11.01 -20.68 17.13
N VAL A 110 -11.13 -21.82 16.44
CA VAL A 110 -12.05 -22.91 16.78
C VAL A 110 -11.40 -24.29 16.73
N GLU A 111 -12.05 -25.24 17.40
CA GLU A 111 -11.80 -26.68 17.29
C GLU A 111 -13.05 -27.39 16.74
N PRO A 112 -12.93 -28.34 15.78
CA PRO A 112 -11.69 -28.73 15.12
C PRO A 112 -11.10 -27.61 14.25
N ALA A 113 -9.79 -27.68 14.00
CA ALA A 113 -9.08 -26.71 13.16
C ALA A 113 -9.77 -26.47 11.81
N VAL A 114 -9.86 -25.20 11.40
CA VAL A 114 -10.56 -24.76 10.17
C VAL A 114 -9.56 -24.37 9.09
N ALA A 115 -9.71 -24.95 7.90
CA ALA A 115 -8.91 -24.56 6.74
C ALA A 115 -9.30 -23.17 6.22
N VAL A 116 -8.31 -22.38 5.85
CA VAL A 116 -8.47 -21.06 5.23
C VAL A 116 -7.65 -21.01 3.95
N ASP A 117 -8.32 -20.73 2.83
CA ASP A 117 -7.70 -20.37 1.58
C ASP A 117 -7.25 -18.90 1.66
N ARG A 118 -6.00 -18.66 1.28
CA ARG A 118 -5.36 -17.34 1.22
C ARG A 118 -4.70 -17.08 -0.14
N ALA A 119 -5.08 -17.79 -1.20
CA ALA A 119 -4.47 -17.62 -2.52
C ALA A 119 -4.97 -16.35 -3.22
N THR A 120 -6.14 -15.83 -2.86
CA THR A 120 -6.71 -14.63 -3.49
C THR A 120 -6.19 -13.36 -2.82
N VAL A 121 -5.20 -12.74 -3.45
CA VAL A 121 -4.59 -11.47 -3.02
C VAL A 121 -4.39 -10.56 -4.22
N THR A 122 -4.63 -9.25 -4.03
CA THR A 122 -4.48 -8.24 -5.07
C THR A 122 -3.75 -7.00 -4.58
N LEU A 123 -3.10 -6.26 -5.48
CA LEU A 123 -2.55 -4.93 -5.26
C LEU A 123 -3.22 -3.95 -6.22
N ASN A 124 -3.95 -2.96 -5.69
CA ASN A 124 -4.77 -2.04 -6.50
C ASN A 124 -5.74 -2.78 -7.45
N GLY A 125 -6.28 -3.92 -6.99
CA GLY A 125 -7.15 -4.77 -7.81
C GLY A 125 -6.39 -5.82 -8.65
N GLN A 126 -5.08 -5.69 -8.84
CA GLN A 126 -4.28 -6.61 -9.65
C GLN A 126 -3.89 -7.90 -8.92
N PRO A 127 -4.08 -9.09 -9.50
CA PRO A 127 -3.78 -10.34 -8.83
C PRO A 127 -2.28 -10.52 -8.54
N LEU A 128 -1.99 -10.94 -7.31
CA LEU A 128 -0.67 -11.36 -6.86
C LEU A 128 -0.66 -12.86 -6.59
N SER A 129 0.51 -13.48 -6.76
CA SER A 129 0.81 -14.86 -6.40
C SER A 129 1.67 -14.91 -5.15
N LEU A 130 1.49 -15.97 -4.37
CA LEU A 130 2.35 -16.28 -3.23
C LEU A 130 3.70 -16.79 -3.75
N ALA A 131 4.80 -16.17 -3.36
CA ALA A 131 6.13 -16.50 -3.88
C ALA A 131 6.58 -17.92 -3.47
N ALA A 132 6.40 -18.26 -2.19
CA ALA A 132 6.75 -19.58 -1.64
C ALA A 132 5.75 -20.08 -0.58
N ALA A 133 4.88 -19.20 -0.09
CA ALA A 133 3.95 -19.54 0.97
C ALA A 133 2.81 -20.42 0.44
N PRO A 134 2.30 -21.41 1.21
CA PRO A 134 1.20 -22.23 0.74
C PRO A 134 -0.08 -21.42 0.53
N GLY A 135 -0.90 -21.78 -0.45
CA GLY A 135 -2.19 -21.14 -0.75
C GLY A 135 -3.26 -21.32 0.33
N SER A 136 -3.01 -22.17 1.33
CA SER A 136 -3.90 -22.38 2.45
C SER A 136 -3.14 -22.59 3.76
N PHE A 137 -3.85 -22.36 4.87
CA PHE A 137 -3.38 -22.66 6.21
C PHE A 137 -4.57 -23.12 7.07
N VAL A 138 -4.30 -23.55 8.30
CA VAL A 138 -5.36 -23.90 9.26
C VAL A 138 -5.36 -22.93 10.43
N LEU A 139 -6.57 -22.55 10.86
CA LEU A 139 -6.87 -21.83 12.08
C LEU A 139 -7.17 -22.82 13.19
N SER A 140 -6.52 -22.63 14.32
CA SER A 140 -6.73 -23.44 15.52
C SER A 140 -6.12 -22.73 16.73
N PRO A 141 -6.63 -22.96 17.95
CA PRO A 141 -6.14 -22.29 19.16
C PRO A 141 -4.64 -22.44 19.40
N GLU A 142 -4.01 -23.54 18.98
CA GLU A 142 -2.56 -23.74 19.09
C GLU A 142 -1.74 -22.86 18.12
N ARG A 143 -2.38 -22.24 17.12
CA ARG A 143 -1.76 -21.34 16.15
C ARG A 143 -2.04 -19.86 16.39
N ARG A 144 -2.75 -19.50 17.47
CA ARG A 144 -3.03 -18.10 17.84
C ARG A 144 -1.74 -17.28 17.96
N GLY A 145 -1.78 -16.01 17.57
CA GLY A 145 -0.62 -15.13 17.68
C GLY A 145 0.53 -15.45 16.73
N ARG A 146 0.36 -16.39 15.78
CA ARG A 146 1.46 -16.79 14.89
C ARG A 146 1.84 -15.66 13.95
N VAL A 147 3.15 -15.46 13.83
CA VAL A 147 3.77 -14.53 12.88
C VAL A 147 4.36 -15.33 11.72
N GLU A 148 4.06 -14.93 10.48
CA GLU A 148 4.52 -15.60 9.27
C GLU A 148 5.05 -14.61 8.24
N ARG A 149 6.16 -14.97 7.58
CA ARG A 149 6.62 -14.27 6.39
C ARG A 149 5.90 -14.80 5.16
N VAL A 150 5.27 -13.90 4.40
CA VAL A 150 4.53 -14.20 3.18
C VAL A 150 4.97 -13.20 2.11
N ASP A 151 5.84 -13.64 1.20
CA ASP A 151 6.28 -12.81 0.08
C ASP A 151 5.33 -12.99 -1.11
N LEU A 152 5.08 -11.89 -1.83
CA LEU A 152 4.14 -11.79 -2.94
C LEU A 152 4.85 -11.32 -4.20
N VAL A 153 4.40 -11.85 -5.34
CA VAL A 153 4.85 -11.48 -6.68
C VAL A 153 3.63 -11.24 -7.57
N PHE A 154 3.75 -10.51 -8.67
CA PHE A 154 2.64 -10.42 -9.63
C PHE A 154 2.30 -11.80 -10.20
N ALA A 155 0.99 -12.10 -10.31
CA ALA A 155 0.52 -13.46 -10.60
C ALA A 155 0.62 -13.85 -12.07
N GLY A 156 0.63 -12.88 -12.99
CA GLY A 156 0.74 -13.16 -14.42
C GLY A 156 2.17 -13.05 -14.91
N SER A 157 2.48 -13.78 -15.99
CA SER A 157 3.75 -13.60 -16.67
C SER A 157 3.80 -12.20 -17.25
N LEU A 158 4.98 -11.59 -17.21
CA LEU A 158 5.33 -10.54 -18.19
C LEU A 158 5.54 -11.13 -19.59
N ALA A 159 4.75 -12.14 -19.95
CA ALA A 159 4.66 -12.48 -21.35
C ALA A 159 4.04 -11.26 -22.02
N ASP A 160 4.68 -10.90 -23.10
CA ASP A 160 4.24 -9.94 -24.08
C ASP A 160 3.91 -10.86 -25.25
N SER A 161 2.67 -11.36 -25.26
CA SER A 161 2.26 -12.49 -26.10
C SER A 161 2.28 -12.14 -27.58
N ASP A 162 2.12 -10.86 -27.91
CA ASP A 162 2.20 -10.33 -29.27
C ASP A 162 3.50 -9.56 -29.57
N GLY A 163 4.33 -9.30 -28.57
CA GLY A 163 5.71 -8.83 -28.72
C GLY A 163 5.81 -7.31 -28.95
N ASP A 164 4.83 -6.55 -28.48
CA ASP A 164 4.69 -5.12 -28.74
C ASP A 164 5.31 -4.22 -27.65
N GLY A 165 5.82 -4.82 -26.57
CA GLY A 165 6.45 -4.16 -25.44
C GLY A 165 5.52 -3.91 -24.26
N LEU A 166 4.23 -4.22 -24.37
CA LEU A 166 3.27 -4.21 -23.27
C LEU A 166 3.14 -5.62 -22.68
N PRO A 167 3.21 -5.79 -21.35
CA PRO A 167 2.92 -7.08 -20.74
C PRO A 167 1.42 -7.41 -20.83
N ASP A 168 1.08 -8.68 -21.12
CA ASP A 168 -0.31 -9.17 -21.17
C ASP A 168 -1.12 -8.76 -19.92
N VAL A 169 -0.47 -8.79 -18.75
CA VAL A 169 -1.08 -8.42 -17.47
C VAL A 169 -1.45 -6.94 -17.38
N TRP A 170 -0.67 -6.07 -18.01
CA TRP A 170 -0.94 -4.64 -18.07
C TRP A 170 -2.07 -4.37 -19.05
N GLU A 171 -2.05 -5.04 -20.20
CA GLU A 171 -3.14 -4.96 -21.17
C GLU A 171 -4.47 -5.45 -20.57
N GLU A 172 -4.48 -6.61 -19.92
CA GLU A 172 -5.69 -7.14 -19.26
C GLU A 172 -6.22 -6.20 -18.16
N GLN A 173 -5.31 -5.48 -17.47
CA GLN A 173 -5.66 -4.56 -16.41
C GLN A 173 -6.45 -3.36 -16.92
N TYR A 174 -5.97 -2.73 -17.99
CA TYR A 174 -6.52 -1.45 -18.47
C TYR A 174 -7.45 -1.62 -19.67
N PHE A 175 -7.27 -2.70 -20.43
CA PHE A 175 -8.01 -3.02 -21.66
C PHE A 175 -8.50 -4.47 -21.62
N PRO A 176 -9.57 -4.76 -20.85
CA PRO A 176 -10.11 -6.11 -20.71
C PRO A 176 -10.42 -6.72 -22.09
N GLY A 177 -9.61 -7.69 -22.51
CA GLY A 177 -9.63 -8.23 -23.87
C GLY A 177 -8.26 -8.30 -24.56
N GLY A 178 -7.23 -7.65 -24.00
CA GLY A 178 -5.83 -7.78 -24.45
C GLY A 178 -5.61 -7.24 -25.87
N ASN A 179 -6.07 -6.03 -26.12
CA ASN A 179 -6.00 -5.40 -27.45
C ASN A 179 -5.53 -3.95 -27.32
N ALA A 180 -4.57 -3.70 -26.42
CA ALA A 180 -4.01 -2.38 -26.22
C ALA A 180 -2.83 -2.23 -27.17
N HIS A 181 -2.83 -1.24 -28.05
CA HIS A 181 -1.66 -1.01 -28.89
C HIS A 181 -0.69 -0.04 -28.19
N PRO A 182 0.64 -0.25 -28.21
CA PRO A 182 1.62 0.55 -27.49
C PRO A 182 1.61 2.03 -27.87
N ASP A 183 1.24 2.33 -29.12
CA ASP A 183 1.18 3.68 -29.69
C ASP A 183 -0.19 4.38 -29.52
N GLU A 184 -1.18 3.73 -28.91
CA GLU A 184 -2.49 4.34 -28.66
C GLU A 184 -2.46 5.25 -27.42
N ASP A 185 -3.33 6.26 -27.43
CA ASP A 185 -3.58 7.21 -26.33
C ASP A 185 -5.11 7.22 -26.08
N PRO A 186 -5.63 6.24 -25.30
CA PRO A 186 -7.07 6.04 -25.18
C PRO A 186 -7.79 7.08 -24.35
N ASP A 187 -7.10 7.70 -23.40
CA ASP A 187 -7.65 8.74 -22.52
C ASP A 187 -7.38 10.18 -23.02
N GLY A 188 -6.51 10.33 -24.01
CA GLY A 188 -6.27 11.56 -24.75
C GLY A 188 -5.38 12.55 -24.00
N ASP A 189 -4.54 12.05 -23.09
CA ASP A 189 -3.66 12.88 -22.26
C ASP A 189 -2.32 13.23 -22.93
N GLY A 190 -2.05 12.60 -24.08
CA GLY A 190 -0.87 12.80 -24.90
C GLY A 190 0.29 11.86 -24.59
N LEU A 191 0.13 10.90 -23.69
CA LEU A 191 1.03 9.78 -23.49
C LEU A 191 0.50 8.54 -24.20
N THR A 192 1.42 7.78 -24.80
CA THR A 192 1.08 6.48 -25.39
C THR A 192 1.03 5.40 -24.32
N ASN A 193 0.25 4.34 -24.55
CA ASN A 193 0.16 3.16 -23.67
C ASN A 193 1.55 2.65 -23.22
N LEU A 194 2.54 2.61 -24.12
CA LEU A 194 3.90 2.20 -23.79
C LEU A 194 4.61 3.20 -22.86
N GLU A 195 4.50 4.49 -23.14
CA GLU A 195 5.05 5.53 -22.27
C GLU A 195 4.42 5.50 -20.88
N GLU A 196 3.13 5.24 -20.81
CA GLU A 196 2.38 5.10 -19.58
C GLU A 196 2.74 3.87 -18.77
N TYR A 197 2.90 2.73 -19.45
CA TYR A 197 3.42 1.51 -18.83
C TYR A 197 4.79 1.76 -18.17
N LEU A 198 5.70 2.38 -18.92
CA LEU A 198 7.04 2.73 -18.44
C LEU A 198 6.96 3.73 -17.27
N ALA A 199 6.14 4.77 -17.40
CA ALA A 199 5.96 5.79 -16.39
C ALA A 199 5.24 5.29 -15.14
N GLY A 200 4.44 4.22 -15.25
CA GLY A 200 3.58 3.70 -14.21
C GLY A 200 2.33 4.54 -13.98
N THR A 201 1.78 5.11 -15.05
CA THR A 201 0.52 5.87 -15.07
C THR A 201 -0.67 4.96 -15.44
N ASP A 202 -1.87 5.54 -15.56
CA ASP A 202 -3.11 4.82 -15.82
C ASP A 202 -3.66 5.29 -17.18
N PRO A 203 -3.61 4.45 -18.23
CA PRO A 203 -3.98 4.82 -19.61
C PRO A 203 -5.48 4.98 -19.85
N THR A 204 -6.26 5.01 -18.78
CA THR A 204 -7.70 5.22 -18.80
C THR A 204 -8.12 6.44 -17.98
N ASP A 205 -7.18 7.15 -17.35
CA ASP A 205 -7.43 8.35 -16.56
C ASP A 205 -6.51 9.49 -17.01
N PRO A 206 -7.04 10.51 -17.70
CA PRO A 206 -6.22 11.59 -18.26
C PRO A 206 -5.62 12.53 -17.20
N ASN A 207 -5.87 12.27 -15.91
CA ASN A 207 -5.21 12.97 -14.79
C ASN A 207 -4.01 12.19 -14.25
N SER A 208 -3.80 10.96 -14.67
CA SER A 208 -2.70 10.08 -14.26
C SER A 208 -1.44 10.41 -15.06
N LEU A 209 -0.90 11.61 -14.90
CA LEU A 209 0.16 12.11 -15.78
C LEU A 209 1.56 11.94 -15.22
N PHE A 210 2.52 11.57 -16.08
CA PHE A 210 3.95 11.76 -15.79
C PHE A 210 4.39 13.18 -16.15
N ALA A 211 4.16 14.12 -15.23
CA ALA A 211 4.38 15.54 -15.47
C ALA A 211 5.17 16.24 -14.36
N ILE A 212 5.86 17.32 -14.72
CA ILE A 212 6.36 18.31 -13.76
C ILE A 212 5.15 19.08 -13.21
N VAL A 213 4.91 18.94 -11.91
CA VAL A 213 3.80 19.60 -11.20
C VAL A 213 4.17 21.03 -10.81
N SER A 214 5.42 21.28 -10.43
CA SER A 214 5.88 22.65 -10.14
C SER A 214 7.40 22.81 -10.23
N VAL A 215 7.82 24.01 -10.58
CA VAL A 215 9.21 24.48 -10.49
C VAL A 215 9.21 25.77 -9.67
N ALA A 216 9.82 25.74 -8.49
CA ALA A 216 9.87 26.87 -7.57
C ALA A 216 11.29 27.41 -7.44
N ARG A 217 11.48 28.71 -7.69
CA ARG A 217 12.75 29.40 -7.45
C ARG A 217 12.89 29.73 -5.95
N GLY A 218 14.07 29.49 -5.40
CA GLY A 218 14.44 29.84 -4.03
C GLY A 218 15.86 30.40 -3.93
N PRO A 219 16.28 30.87 -2.74
CA PRO A 219 17.62 31.44 -2.54
C PRO A 219 18.73 30.40 -2.74
N ALA A 220 18.42 29.11 -2.56
CA ALA A 220 19.36 28.01 -2.71
C ALA A 220 19.33 27.35 -4.11
N GLY A 221 18.54 27.86 -5.07
CA GLY A 221 18.41 27.26 -6.40
C GLY A 221 16.95 27.07 -6.81
N PHE A 222 16.66 25.96 -7.51
CA PHE A 222 15.30 25.64 -7.98
C PHE A 222 14.84 24.29 -7.46
N THR A 223 13.65 24.25 -6.88
CA THR A 223 12.99 23.01 -6.48
C THR A 223 12.04 22.55 -7.57
N VAL A 224 12.29 21.38 -8.13
CA VAL A 224 11.45 20.74 -9.16
C VAL A 224 10.64 19.63 -8.50
N ARG A 225 9.34 19.60 -8.75
CA ARG A 225 8.43 18.55 -8.27
C ARG A 225 7.67 17.94 -9.43
N TRP A 226 7.53 16.62 -9.43
CA TRP A 226 6.89 15.86 -10.52
C TRP A 226 6.11 14.66 -9.99
N SER A 227 5.15 14.18 -10.78
CA SER A 227 4.38 12.95 -10.53
C SER A 227 5.30 11.74 -10.48
N SER A 228 5.11 10.89 -9.47
CA SER A 228 5.99 9.76 -9.20
C SER A 228 5.22 8.48 -8.97
N ALA A 229 5.67 7.41 -9.63
CA ALA A 229 5.12 6.07 -9.53
C ALA A 229 6.13 5.13 -8.84
N GLY A 230 5.62 4.23 -8.01
CA GLY A 230 6.46 3.33 -7.22
C GLY A 230 7.36 2.44 -8.09
N GLY A 231 8.57 2.18 -7.62
CA GLY A 231 9.52 1.30 -8.30
C GLY A 231 10.22 1.91 -9.52
N ARG A 232 10.06 3.21 -9.76
CA ARG A 232 10.80 3.95 -10.79
C ARG A 232 11.99 4.66 -10.17
N ARG A 233 13.01 4.91 -11.00
CA ARG A 233 14.06 5.88 -10.70
C ARG A 233 13.97 7.00 -11.72
N TYR A 234 14.38 8.19 -11.29
CA TYR A 234 14.29 9.39 -12.11
C TYR A 234 15.63 10.09 -12.23
N ARG A 235 15.80 10.80 -13.34
CA ARG A 235 16.83 11.80 -13.52
C ARG A 235 16.21 13.15 -13.87
N VAL A 236 16.80 14.20 -13.30
CA VAL A 236 16.43 15.60 -13.54
C VAL A 236 17.46 16.17 -14.49
N LEU A 237 16.99 16.73 -15.59
CA LEU A 237 17.82 17.43 -16.56
C LEU A 237 17.46 18.91 -16.60
N ARG A 238 18.47 19.74 -16.86
CA ARG A 238 18.34 21.19 -16.99
C ARG A 238 18.96 21.69 -18.28
N ALA A 239 18.29 22.62 -18.94
CA ALA A 239 18.83 23.42 -20.05
C ALA A 239 18.73 24.92 -19.74
N ALA A 240 19.66 25.72 -20.25
CA ALA A 240 19.60 27.19 -20.16
C ALA A 240 18.65 27.80 -21.22
N GLU A 241 18.41 27.06 -22.30
CA GLU A 241 17.58 27.48 -23.43
C GLU A 241 16.76 26.28 -23.93
N LEU A 242 15.54 26.54 -24.39
CA LEU A 242 14.71 25.52 -25.05
C LEU A 242 15.02 25.52 -26.54
N ARG A 243 15.56 24.42 -27.05
CA ARG A 243 15.89 24.25 -28.47
C ARG A 243 14.88 23.34 -29.17
N PRO A 244 14.55 23.58 -30.45
CA PRO A 244 13.58 22.76 -31.19
C PRO A 244 13.99 21.29 -31.34
N ASP A 245 15.28 21.00 -31.36
CA ASP A 245 15.85 19.65 -31.43
C ASP A 245 15.90 18.94 -30.07
N GLY A 246 15.44 19.60 -29.00
CA GLY A 246 15.48 19.08 -27.64
C GLY A 246 16.89 18.95 -27.05
N ALA A 247 17.92 19.48 -27.72
CA ALA A 247 19.30 19.43 -27.24
C ALA A 247 19.58 20.47 -26.14
N GLY A 248 20.68 20.28 -25.40
CA GLY A 248 21.14 21.23 -24.37
C GLY A 248 20.69 20.91 -22.94
N PHE A 249 19.94 19.83 -22.73
CA PHE A 249 19.63 19.30 -21.41
C PHE A 249 20.82 18.52 -20.84
N ALA A 250 21.32 18.96 -19.69
CA ALA A 250 22.35 18.27 -18.92
C ALA A 250 21.73 17.67 -17.64
N VAL A 251 22.17 16.46 -17.27
CA VAL A 251 21.74 15.81 -16.03
C VAL A 251 22.26 16.61 -14.83
N VAL A 252 21.35 17.00 -13.93
CA VAL A 252 21.67 17.66 -12.66
C VAL A 252 21.41 16.75 -11.45
N GLY A 253 20.52 15.77 -11.59
CA GLY A 253 20.31 14.69 -10.61
C GLY A 253 19.94 13.39 -11.31
N SER A 254 20.37 12.24 -10.77
CA SER A 254 20.14 10.90 -11.32
C SER A 254 20.00 9.87 -10.20
N GLY A 255 19.48 8.68 -10.51
CA GLY A 255 19.25 7.63 -9.51
C GLY A 255 18.28 8.05 -8.40
N LEU A 256 17.36 8.97 -8.69
CA LEU A 256 16.41 9.47 -7.70
C LEU A 256 15.29 8.45 -7.56
N GLU A 257 15.29 7.72 -6.45
CA GLU A 257 14.25 6.74 -6.13
C GLU A 257 12.86 7.40 -6.05
N ALA A 258 11.84 6.68 -6.54
CA ALA A 258 10.47 7.15 -6.46
C ALA A 258 9.97 7.27 -5.02
N THR A 259 9.36 8.41 -4.72
CA THR A 259 8.57 8.71 -3.52
C THR A 259 7.15 9.13 -3.93
N PRO A 260 6.29 8.18 -4.34
CA PRO A 260 4.91 8.50 -4.74
C PRO A 260 4.14 9.24 -3.63
N PRO A 261 3.17 10.11 -3.99
CA PRO A 261 2.73 10.41 -5.35
C PRO A 261 3.59 11.47 -6.07
N LEU A 262 4.50 12.14 -5.36
CA LEU A 262 5.30 13.24 -5.90
C LEU A 262 6.76 13.15 -5.43
N ASN A 263 7.68 13.23 -6.37
CA ASN A 263 9.09 13.46 -6.04
C ASN A 263 9.40 14.96 -5.99
N SER A 264 10.48 15.29 -5.29
CA SER A 264 11.03 16.65 -5.22
C SER A 264 12.54 16.59 -5.30
N TYR A 265 13.14 17.50 -6.06
CA TYR A 265 14.59 17.65 -6.19
C TYR A 265 14.98 19.14 -6.14
N LEU A 266 16.00 19.46 -5.35
CA LEU A 266 16.60 20.80 -5.30
C LEU A 266 17.83 20.83 -6.22
N ASP A 267 17.74 21.55 -7.34
CA ASP A 267 18.90 21.93 -8.12
C ASP A 267 19.61 23.11 -7.45
N GLY A 268 20.54 22.78 -6.56
CA GLY A 268 21.39 23.76 -5.87
C GLY A 268 22.54 24.31 -6.72
N THR A 269 22.71 23.82 -7.94
CA THR A 269 23.79 24.24 -8.84
C THR A 269 23.38 25.37 -9.78
N ALA A 270 22.06 25.58 -9.93
CA ALA A 270 21.50 26.64 -10.75
C ALA A 270 21.68 28.02 -10.09
N ASN A 271 22.10 29.02 -10.86
CA ASN A 271 22.11 30.40 -10.37
C ASN A 271 20.66 30.85 -10.12
N PRO A 272 20.29 31.26 -8.88
CA PRO A 272 18.92 31.69 -8.58
C PRO A 272 18.41 32.86 -9.43
N ALA A 273 19.30 33.67 -10.00
CA ALA A 273 18.93 34.76 -10.91
C ALA A 273 18.65 34.32 -12.35
N GLY A 274 19.08 33.11 -12.75
CA GLY A 274 18.97 32.59 -14.11
C GLY A 274 17.59 32.02 -14.45
N THR A 275 17.30 31.89 -15.74
CA THR A 275 16.11 31.17 -16.25
C THR A 275 16.56 29.84 -16.82
N TYR A 276 15.84 28.77 -16.47
CA TYR A 276 16.19 27.41 -16.87
C TYR A 276 14.93 26.63 -17.23
N PHE A 277 15.13 25.61 -18.08
CA PHE A 277 14.11 24.64 -18.46
C PHE A 277 14.47 23.30 -17.84
N TYR A 278 13.47 22.60 -17.31
CA TYR A 278 13.67 21.29 -16.68
C TYR A 278 12.94 20.21 -17.46
N ARG A 279 13.53 19.02 -17.46
CA ARG A 279 12.95 17.78 -17.98
C ARG A 279 13.18 16.69 -16.95
N ILE A 280 12.18 15.85 -16.74
CA ILE A 280 12.32 14.63 -15.95
C ILE A 280 12.31 13.45 -16.92
N GLN A 281 13.14 12.46 -16.66
CA GLN A 281 13.15 11.21 -17.40
C GLN A 281 13.18 10.04 -16.43
N LEU A 282 12.63 8.91 -16.86
CA LEU A 282 12.88 7.62 -16.23
C LEU A 282 14.37 7.29 -16.35
N ASP A 283 14.94 6.75 -15.28
CA ASP A 283 16.31 6.29 -15.19
C ASP A 283 16.29 4.76 -15.11
N PRO A 284 16.72 4.03 -16.17
CA PRO A 284 16.63 2.57 -16.23
C PRO A 284 17.46 1.89 -15.15
#